data_AF-A0A9E0VIP5-F1
#
_entry.id   AF-A0A9E0VIP5-F1
#
_cell.length_a   1.000
_cell.length_b   1.000
_cell.length_c   1.000
_cell.angle_alpha   90.00
_cell.angle_beta   90.00
_cell.angle_gamma   90.00
#
_symmetry.space_group_name_H-M   'P 1'
#
loop_
_entity.id
_entity.type
_entity.pdbx_description
1 polymer ?
#
loop_
_entity_poly.entity_id
_entity_poly.type
_entity_poly.pdbx_seq_one_letter_code
_entity_poly.pdbx_strand_id
1 'polypeptide(L)'
;MKKFALLLLLASAQSAFAGYGSMTIGEYASLPDCGGTIKVTESSNGYSDQVNVVFNNVVNCSNFDIVGLPNYKMVKLGGADRARSGSFTIPKRAIGEGFNSIQVIIRSNSNKTNDIINVQFINVTVPSTPVVIPTSGGSY
;
A
#
# COMPACT_ATOMS: atom_id res chain seq x y z
N MET A 1 2.88 -31.88 42.71
CA MET A 1 2.83 -30.50 42.16
C MET A 1 2.67 -30.60 40.64
N LYS A 2 1.46 -30.34 40.14
CA LYS A 2 1.13 -30.45 38.70
C LYS A 2 1.61 -29.17 37.99
N LYS A 3 2.59 -29.30 37.11
CA LYS A 3 3.08 -28.20 36.27
C LYS A 3 2.14 -28.04 35.08
N PHE A 4 1.42 -26.93 35.02
CA PHE A 4 0.69 -26.48 33.84
C PHE A 4 1.71 -25.87 32.86
N ALA A 5 1.93 -26.53 31.73
CA ALA A 5 2.67 -25.96 30.61
C ALA A 5 1.69 -25.15 29.75
N LEU A 6 1.80 -23.82 29.80
CA LEU A 6 1.06 -22.89 28.96
C LEU A 6 1.66 -22.92 27.55
N LEU A 7 0.92 -23.51 26.61
CA LEU A 7 1.30 -23.60 25.20
C LEU A 7 1.00 -22.24 24.53
N LEU A 8 2.02 -21.39 24.34
CA LEU A 8 1.90 -20.18 23.53
C LEU A 8 1.85 -20.59 22.05
N LEU A 9 0.68 -20.45 21.41
CA LEU A 9 0.60 -20.44 19.95
C LEU A 9 1.21 -19.14 19.43
N LEU A 10 2.47 -19.19 18.98
CA LEU A 10 3.00 -18.16 18.09
C LEU A 10 2.35 -18.35 16.71
N ALA A 11 1.36 -17.53 16.41
CA ALA A 11 0.94 -17.31 15.04
C ALA A 11 2.09 -16.62 14.31
N SER A 12 2.87 -17.40 13.54
CA SER A 12 3.86 -16.88 12.61
C SER A 12 3.13 -16.12 11.50
N ALA A 13 2.96 -14.82 11.68
CA ALA A 13 2.59 -13.93 10.59
C ALA A 13 3.63 -14.10 9.49
N GLN A 14 3.18 -14.53 8.32
CA GLN A 14 4.03 -14.77 7.16
C GLN A 14 4.63 -13.43 6.73
N SER A 15 5.87 -13.14 7.12
CA SER A 15 6.65 -12.01 6.62
C SER A 15 7.54 -12.48 5.47
N ALA A 16 6.96 -12.48 4.28
CA ALA A 16 7.71 -12.35 3.04
C ALA A 16 7.19 -11.05 2.40
N PHE A 17 7.98 -10.14 1.82
CA PHE A 17 9.05 -10.35 0.85
C PHE A 17 9.95 -9.10 0.81
N ALA A 18 11.17 -9.26 0.32
CA ALA A 18 12.10 -8.16 0.04
C ALA A 18 11.49 -7.09 -0.89
N GLY A 19 11.72 -5.80 -0.57
CA GLY A 19 11.62 -4.61 -1.43
C GLY A 19 10.30 -4.27 -2.12
N TYR A 20 9.33 -5.18 -2.18
CA TYR A 20 8.10 -5.04 -2.96
C TYR A 20 6.88 -5.58 -2.20
N GLY A 21 5.90 -4.72 -1.95
CA GLY A 21 4.61 -5.07 -1.35
C GLY A 21 3.43 -4.66 -2.22
N SER A 22 2.35 -5.42 -2.17
CA SER A 22 1.04 -4.97 -2.64
C SER A 22 0.08 -4.92 -1.47
N MET A 23 -0.73 -3.87 -1.39
CA MET A 23 -1.77 -3.73 -0.37
C MET A 23 -3.04 -3.14 -0.95
N THR A 24 -4.17 -3.44 -0.33
CA THR A 24 -5.44 -2.78 -0.61
C THR A 24 -5.59 -1.58 0.32
N ILE A 25 -6.39 -0.59 -0.07
CA ILE A 25 -6.79 0.48 0.85
C ILE A 25 -7.35 -0.09 2.15
N GLY A 26 -6.97 0.56 3.26
CA GLY A 26 -7.39 0.22 4.61
C GLY A 26 -6.41 -0.71 5.32
N GLU A 27 -5.60 -1.44 4.58
CA GLU A 27 -4.59 -2.36 5.11
C GLU A 27 -3.33 -1.63 5.58
N TYR A 28 -2.47 -2.38 6.27
CA TYR A 28 -1.12 -1.96 6.59
C TYR A 28 -0.14 -2.87 5.87
N ALA A 29 0.96 -2.30 5.38
CA ALA A 29 2.10 -3.07 4.90
C ALA A 29 3.32 -2.78 5.78
N SER A 30 4.11 -3.82 6.04
CA SER A 30 5.43 -3.66 6.66
C SER A 30 6.44 -3.21 5.61
N LEU A 31 7.41 -2.43 6.04
CA LEU A 31 8.50 -1.92 5.20
C LEU A 31 9.77 -2.72 5.54
N PRO A 32 10.09 -3.79 4.81
CA PRO A 32 11.15 -4.72 5.20
C PRO A 32 12.54 -4.07 5.15
N ASP A 33 12.82 -3.25 4.15
CA ASP A 33 14.13 -2.62 3.99
C ASP A 33 14.21 -1.31 4.78
N CYS A 34 13.13 -0.51 4.75
CA CYS A 34 13.07 0.78 5.41
C CYS A 34 12.73 0.70 6.91
N GLY A 35 12.18 -0.41 7.38
CA GLY A 35 11.60 -0.55 8.72
C GLY A 35 10.29 0.21 8.87
N GLY A 36 9.49 -0.17 9.88
CA GLY A 36 8.21 0.48 10.17
C GLY A 36 7.07 -0.03 9.30
N THR A 37 6.01 0.77 9.19
CA THR A 37 4.80 0.42 8.43
C THR A 37 4.28 1.59 7.61
N ILE A 38 3.53 1.24 6.56
CA ILE A 38 2.73 2.15 5.76
C ILE A 38 1.26 1.74 5.86
N LYS A 39 0.37 2.72 5.95
CA LYS A 39 -1.07 2.57 5.82
C LYS A 39 -1.58 3.51 4.75
N VAL A 40 -2.49 3.06 3.92
CA VAL A 40 -3.21 3.95 2.99
C VAL A 40 -4.69 3.85 3.25
N THR A 41 -5.34 5.00 3.50
CA THR A 41 -6.78 5.07 3.77
C THR A 41 -7.45 6.08 2.88
N GLU A 42 -8.73 5.88 2.62
CA GLU A 42 -9.59 6.92 2.06
C GLU A 42 -10.31 7.68 3.17
N SER A 43 -10.54 8.97 2.91
CA SER A 43 -11.40 9.81 3.74
C SER A 43 -12.12 10.83 2.85
N SER A 44 -13.37 11.13 3.19
CA SER A 44 -14.12 12.20 2.55
C SER A 44 -14.25 13.36 3.53
N ASN A 45 -13.68 14.52 3.19
CA ASN A 45 -13.75 15.73 4.04
C ASN A 45 -14.92 16.64 3.63
N GLY A 46 -16.09 16.06 3.31
CA GLY A 46 -17.31 16.77 2.91
C GLY A 46 -17.30 17.41 1.51
N TYR A 47 -16.13 17.75 0.96
CA TYR A 47 -15.99 18.43 -0.34
C TYR A 47 -15.15 17.68 -1.37
N SER A 48 -14.38 16.68 -0.95
CA SER A 48 -13.57 15.85 -1.85
C SER A 48 -13.14 14.56 -1.18
N ASP A 49 -13.08 13.49 -1.97
CA ASP A 49 -12.44 12.25 -1.59
C ASP A 49 -10.91 12.44 -1.61
N GLN A 50 -10.28 11.88 -0.60
CA GLN A 50 -8.86 12.03 -0.34
C GLN A 50 -8.26 10.68 0.03
N VAL A 51 -7.02 10.48 -0.37
CA VAL A 51 -6.22 9.31 -0.06
C VAL A 51 -5.12 9.74 0.89
N ASN A 52 -5.06 9.16 2.07
CA ASN A 52 -4.07 9.46 3.08
C ASN A 52 -3.04 8.34 3.12
N VAL A 53 -1.78 8.69 2.86
CA VAL A 53 -0.63 7.80 3.00
C VAL A 53 0.05 8.11 4.31
N VAL A 54 0.06 7.15 5.22
CA VAL A 54 0.59 7.30 6.58
C VAL A 54 1.76 6.36 6.78
N PHE A 55 2.92 6.93 7.09
CA PHE A 55 4.13 6.21 7.45
C PHE A 55 4.32 6.26 8.96
N ASN A 56 4.64 5.11 9.56
CA ASN A 56 4.88 4.99 11.00
C ASN A 56 6.22 4.31 11.27
N ASN A 57 7.05 4.96 12.08
CA ASN A 57 8.29 4.40 12.63
C ASN A 57 9.26 3.87 11.55
N VAL A 58 9.43 4.62 10.46
CA VAL A 58 10.38 4.32 9.39
C VAL A 58 11.79 4.62 9.86
N VAL A 59 12.68 3.63 9.85
CA VAL A 59 13.99 3.72 10.49
C VAL A 59 15.14 4.00 9.52
N ASN A 60 15.20 3.23 8.43
CA ASN A 60 16.33 3.22 7.50
C ASN A 60 16.11 4.16 6.29
N CYS A 61 14.89 4.64 6.10
CA CYS A 61 14.52 5.52 5.00
C CYS A 61 14.00 6.88 5.50
N SER A 62 14.03 7.88 4.62
CA SER A 62 13.68 9.26 5.00
C SER A 62 12.92 10.03 3.94
N ASN A 63 12.82 9.52 2.71
CA ASN A 63 12.14 10.19 1.61
C ASN A 63 11.21 9.20 0.93
N PHE A 64 10.09 9.69 0.40
CA PHE A 64 9.21 8.87 -0.41
C PHE A 64 8.76 9.61 -1.67
N ASP A 65 8.40 8.81 -2.66
CA ASP A 65 7.80 9.22 -3.91
C ASP A 65 6.42 8.57 -4.06
N ILE A 66 5.50 9.28 -4.71
CA ILE A 66 4.31 8.67 -5.31
C ILE A 66 4.43 8.79 -6.81
N VAL A 67 4.64 7.66 -7.47
CA VAL A 67 4.90 7.61 -8.91
C VAL A 67 3.68 8.16 -9.67
N GLY A 68 3.94 9.03 -10.64
CA GLY A 68 2.90 9.70 -11.43
C GLY A 68 2.37 10.99 -10.81
N LEU A 69 2.72 11.33 -9.56
CA LEU A 69 2.29 12.57 -8.91
C LEU A 69 3.48 13.51 -8.65
N PRO A 70 3.66 14.59 -9.43
CA PRO A 70 4.86 15.44 -9.36
C PRO A 70 5.03 16.15 -8.01
N ASN A 71 3.92 16.47 -7.33
CA ASN A 71 3.94 17.12 -6.01
C ASN A 71 4.42 16.19 -4.88
N TYR A 72 4.53 14.89 -5.13
CA TYR A 72 4.95 13.90 -4.16
C TYR A 72 6.26 13.24 -4.60
N LYS A 73 7.17 14.00 -5.19
CA LYS A 73 8.52 13.53 -5.55
C LYS A 73 9.52 13.93 -4.46
N MET A 74 10.22 12.95 -3.90
CA MET A 74 11.27 13.07 -2.89
C MET A 74 10.82 13.82 -1.63
N VAL A 75 9.59 13.56 -1.20
CA VAL A 75 9.03 14.19 0.00
C VAL A 75 9.67 13.59 1.24
N LYS A 76 10.15 14.45 2.13
CA LYS A 76 10.86 14.05 3.34
C LYS A 76 9.88 13.70 4.46
N LEU A 77 10.11 12.56 5.11
CA LEU A 77 9.40 12.21 6.33
C LEU A 77 9.91 13.05 7.50
N GLY A 78 8.98 13.48 8.36
CA GLY A 78 9.30 14.15 9.62
C GLY A 78 9.77 13.15 10.69
N GLY A 79 10.46 13.65 11.72
CA GLY A 79 10.90 12.86 12.87
C GLY A 79 12.35 13.09 13.28
N ALA A 80 12.69 12.66 14.48
CA ALA A 80 14.03 12.71 15.07
C ALA A 80 14.49 11.30 15.49
N ASP A 81 15.78 11.14 15.76
CA ASP A 81 16.35 9.90 16.36
C ASP A 81 16.01 8.61 15.62
N ARG A 82 16.19 8.65 14.29
CA ARG A 82 16.03 7.53 13.36
C ARG A 82 14.59 7.05 13.16
N ALA A 83 13.64 7.30 14.05
CA ALA A 83 12.23 6.99 13.83
C ALA A 83 11.53 8.13 13.08
N ARG A 84 11.02 7.85 11.87
CA ARG A 84 10.35 8.84 11.02
C ARG A 84 8.91 8.46 10.74
N SER A 85 8.04 9.46 10.72
CA SER A 85 6.62 9.30 10.49
C SER A 85 6.09 10.50 9.71
N GLY A 86 4.94 10.31 9.07
CA GLY A 86 4.28 11.39 8.34
C GLY A 86 2.95 10.93 7.77
N SER A 87 2.04 11.88 7.60
CA SER A 87 0.75 11.67 6.95
C SER A 87 0.65 12.63 5.78
N PHE A 88 0.34 12.09 4.61
CA PHE A 88 0.30 12.83 3.35
C PHE A 88 -1.02 12.57 2.66
N THR A 89 -1.77 13.64 2.45
CA THR A 89 -3.09 13.60 1.83
C THR A 89 -2.99 13.92 0.36
N ILE A 90 -3.57 13.07 -0.49
CA ILE A 90 -3.62 13.19 -1.94
C ILE A 90 -5.08 13.40 -2.33
N PRO A 91 -5.43 14.47 -3.05
CA PRO A 91 -6.77 14.60 -3.61
C PRO A 91 -7.05 13.46 -4.60
N LYS A 92 -8.18 12.75 -4.49
CA LYS A 92 -8.50 11.62 -5.39
C LYS A 92 -8.52 12.02 -6.87
N ARG A 93 -8.93 13.27 -7.17
CA ARG A 93 -8.84 13.87 -8.52
C ARG A 93 -7.43 13.88 -9.12
N ALA A 94 -6.38 13.92 -8.29
CA ALA A 94 -5.00 13.90 -8.74
C ALA A 94 -4.54 12.49 -9.17
N ILE A 95 -5.22 11.45 -8.66
CA ILE A 95 -4.91 10.05 -8.98
C ILE A 95 -5.44 9.68 -10.38
N GLY A 96 -6.18 10.57 -11.05
CA GLY A 96 -6.66 10.39 -12.42
C GLY A 96 -7.85 9.42 -12.49
N GLU A 97 -8.78 9.70 -13.38
CA GLU A 97 -9.91 8.78 -13.64
C GLU A 97 -9.37 7.50 -14.30
N GLY A 98 -9.72 6.34 -13.75
CA GLY A 98 -9.32 5.01 -14.28
C GLY A 98 -8.03 4.41 -13.71
N PHE A 99 -7.32 5.10 -12.82
CA PHE A 99 -6.21 4.48 -12.08
C PHE A 99 -6.74 3.68 -10.89
N ASN A 100 -6.51 2.37 -10.93
CA ASN A 100 -6.89 1.46 -9.85
C ASN A 100 -5.79 1.28 -8.80
N SER A 101 -4.63 1.94 -8.97
CA SER A 101 -3.52 1.84 -8.02
C SER A 101 -2.57 3.03 -8.06
N ILE A 102 -1.91 3.30 -6.93
CA ILE A 102 -0.69 4.12 -6.87
C ILE A 102 0.50 3.26 -6.53
N GLN A 103 1.69 3.70 -6.93
CA GLN A 103 2.95 3.14 -6.46
C GLN A 103 3.65 4.15 -5.56
N VAL A 104 3.97 3.71 -4.34
CA VAL A 104 4.70 4.48 -3.35
C VAL A 104 6.10 3.89 -3.25
N ILE A 105 7.13 4.71 -3.39
CA ILE A 105 8.53 4.29 -3.25
C ILE A 105 9.12 5.04 -2.08
N ILE A 106 9.54 4.34 -1.03
CA ILE A 106 10.23 4.93 0.11
C ILE A 106 11.71 4.56 0.06
N ARG A 107 12.62 5.51 0.33
CA ARG A 107 14.06 5.33 0.16
C ARG A 107 14.92 6.12 1.16
N SER A 108 16.12 5.63 1.40
CA SER A 108 17.16 6.34 2.14
C SER A 108 17.75 7.49 1.33
N ASN A 109 18.37 8.49 1.98
CA ASN A 109 19.03 9.61 1.28
C ASN A 109 20.12 9.16 0.30
N SER A 110 20.77 8.04 0.58
CA SER A 110 21.81 7.45 -0.26
C SER A 110 21.26 6.52 -1.34
N ASN A 111 19.94 6.31 -1.40
CA ASN A 111 19.25 5.35 -2.25
C ASN A 111 19.70 3.89 -2.10
N LYS A 112 20.48 3.56 -1.07
CA LYS A 112 20.96 2.19 -0.81
C LYS A 112 19.88 1.24 -0.32
N THR A 113 18.80 1.79 0.22
CA THR A 113 17.70 1.06 0.86
C THR A 113 16.41 1.66 0.34
N ASN A 114 15.50 0.83 -0.15
CA ASN A 114 14.19 1.26 -0.60
C ASN A 114 13.15 0.15 -0.44
N ASP A 115 11.90 0.55 -0.28
CA ASP A 115 10.73 -0.32 -0.43
C ASP A 115 9.78 0.29 -1.46
N ILE A 116 9.13 -0.57 -2.23
CA ILE A 116 8.16 -0.21 -3.25
C ILE A 116 6.82 -0.86 -2.88
N ILE A 117 5.78 -0.05 -2.79
CA ILE A 117 4.45 -0.47 -2.36
C ILE A 117 3.44 -0.10 -3.44
N ASN A 118 2.79 -1.10 -4.01
CA ASN A 118 1.66 -0.90 -4.92
C ASN A 118 0.36 -0.94 -4.11
N VAL A 119 -0.37 0.16 -4.09
CA VAL A 119 -1.61 0.31 -3.34
C VAL A 119 -2.77 0.26 -4.31
N GLN A 120 -3.68 -0.70 -4.15
CA GLN A 120 -4.86 -0.85 -5.00
C GLN A 120 -6.09 -0.18 -4.36
N PHE A 121 -6.83 0.59 -5.16
CA PHE A 121 -7.99 1.36 -4.69
C PHE A 121 -9.28 0.53 -4.65
N ILE A 122 -9.49 -0.39 -5.62
CA ILE A 122 -10.66 -1.27 -5.68
C ILE A 122 -10.26 -2.59 -6.35
N ASN A 123 -10.73 -3.70 -5.76
CA ASN A 123 -10.67 -5.04 -6.35
C ASN A 123 -11.69 -5.11 -7.48
N VAL A 124 -11.23 -5.11 -8.74
CA VAL A 124 -12.13 -5.23 -9.88
C VAL A 124 -12.63 -6.68 -9.94
N THR A 125 -13.76 -6.98 -9.30
CA THR A 125 -14.52 -8.19 -9.65
C THR A 125 -15.12 -7.95 -11.02
N VAL A 126 -14.38 -8.34 -12.06
CA VAL A 126 -14.93 -8.39 -13.42
C VAL A 126 -16.07 -9.41 -13.38
N PRO A 127 -17.34 -9.04 -13.62
CA PRO A 127 -18.38 -10.04 -13.77
C PRO A 127 -18.01 -10.86 -15.00
N SER A 128 -17.63 -12.13 -14.79
CA SER A 128 -17.48 -13.07 -15.88
C SER A 128 -18.89 -13.40 -16.37
N THR A 129 -19.45 -12.54 -17.22
CA THR A 129 -20.58 -12.96 -18.04
C THR A 129 -20.05 -14.06 -18.95
N PRO A 130 -20.54 -15.31 -18.84
CA PRO A 130 -20.15 -16.35 -19.78
C PRO A 130 -20.50 -15.84 -21.17
N VAL A 131 -19.52 -15.86 -22.08
CA VAL A 131 -19.74 -15.56 -23.49
C VAL A 131 -20.74 -16.59 -24.00
N VAL A 132 -22.01 -16.20 -24.15
CA VAL A 132 -22.99 -17.00 -24.85
C VAL A 132 -22.63 -16.90 -26.33
N ILE A 133 -21.86 -17.88 -26.82
CA ILE A 133 -21.62 -18.04 -28.24
C ILE A 133 -22.99 -18.38 -28.86
N PRO A 134 -23.54 -17.56 -29.77
CA PRO A 134 -24.75 -17.95 -30.48
C PRO A 134 -24.41 -19.14 -31.36
N THR A 135 -24.87 -20.32 -30.98
CA THR A 135 -24.88 -21.49 -31.86
C THR A 135 -25.82 -21.16 -33.00
N SER A 136 -25.27 -20.74 -34.14
CA SER A 136 -26.03 -20.51 -35.35
C SER A 136 -26.76 -21.80 -35.69
N GLY A 137 -28.09 -21.78 -35.60
CA GLY A 137 -28.96 -22.84 -36.09
C GLY A 137 -28.73 -23.01 -37.58
N GLY A 138 -27.93 -24.02 -37.94
CA GLY A 138 -27.84 -24.50 -39.31
C GLY A 138 -29.01 -25.44 -39.56
N SER A 139 -30.07 -24.90 -40.17
CA SER A 139 -31.05 -25.71 -40.89
C SER A 139 -30.58 -25.86 -42.33
N TYR A 140 -30.24 -27.09 -42.71
CA TYR A 140 -30.27 -27.58 -44.09
C TYR A 140 -30.88 -28.97 -44.08
#